data_AF-A0A4U2ZYW5-F1
#
_entry.id   AF-A0A4U2ZYW5-F1
#
_cell.length_a   1.000
_cell.length_b   1.000
_cell.length_c   1.000
_cell.angle_alpha   90.00
_cell.angle_beta   90.00
_cell.angle_gamma   90.00
#
_symmetry.space_group_name_H-M   'P 1'
#
loop_
_entity.id
_entity.type
_entity.pdbx_description
1 polymer ?
#
loop_
_entity_poly.entity_id
_entity_poly.type
_entity_poly.pdbx_seq_one_letter_code
_entity_poly.pdbx_strand_id
1 'polypeptide(L)'
;MTKVDKVKEKIIETSLYLFNTNGITRTSIQDIMTATELPKGSIYRRFKNKEEIVLAAYDKSGEIMWSHFHKAMENKKTAIDKILAIFLVYQDAANNPPIAGGCPLLNSAIESTGVFPELQTAAAKGYDDTVMLM
;
A
#
# COMPACT_ATOMS: atom_id res chain seq x y z
N MET A 1 4.50 9.58 23.35
CA MET A 1 3.61 9.24 22.22
C MET A 1 3.28 10.52 21.48
N THR A 2 3.80 10.68 20.27
CA THR A 2 3.40 11.77 19.37
C THR A 2 1.95 11.55 18.93
N LYS A 3 1.15 12.62 18.95
CA LYS A 3 -0.27 12.59 18.55
C LYS A 3 -0.36 12.21 17.07
N VAL A 4 -1.09 11.14 16.74
CA VAL A 4 -1.33 10.71 15.35
C VAL A 4 -2.02 11.83 14.58
N ASP A 5 -1.43 12.26 13.47
CA ASP A 5 -2.04 13.25 12.58
C ASP A 5 -3.10 12.57 11.70
N LYS A 6 -4.35 12.57 12.20
CA LYS A 6 -5.50 11.94 11.53
C LYS A 6 -5.73 12.43 10.10
N VAL A 7 -5.35 13.68 9.79
CA VAL A 7 -5.52 14.22 8.43
C VAL A 7 -4.43 13.67 7.51
N LYS A 8 -3.21 13.49 8.01
CA LYS A 8 -2.16 12.80 7.26
C LYS A 8 -2.57 11.37 6.95
N GLU A 9 -3.11 10.65 7.94
CA GLU A 9 -3.61 9.29 7.75
C GLU A 9 -4.73 9.23 6.70
N LYS A 10 -5.73 10.13 6.79
CA LYS A 10 -6.80 10.22 5.79
C LYS A 10 -6.26 10.42 4.37
N ILE A 11 -5.24 11.27 4.19
CA ILE A 11 -4.61 11.47 2.88
C ILE A 11 -3.96 10.17 2.40
N ILE A 12 -3.20 9.48 3.25
CA ILE A 12 -2.51 8.23 2.92
C ILE A 12 -3.52 7.15 2.53
N GLU A 13 -4.51 6.87 3.36
CA GLU A 13 -5.51 5.82 3.13
C GLU A 13 -6.33 6.07 1.87
N THR A 14 -6.77 7.32 1.66
CA THR A 14 -7.54 7.68 0.46
C THR A 14 -6.67 7.59 -0.79
N SER A 15 -5.43 8.03 -0.72
CA SER A 15 -4.50 7.97 -1.85
C SER A 15 -4.12 6.54 -2.19
N LEU A 16 -3.91 5.68 -1.18
CA LEU A 16 -3.69 4.25 -1.38
C LEU A 16 -4.85 3.61 -2.15
N TYR A 17 -6.10 3.88 -1.75
CA TYR A 17 -7.26 3.39 -2.48
C TYR A 17 -7.24 3.85 -3.94
N LEU A 18 -7.08 5.16 -4.18
CA LEU A 18 -7.07 5.72 -5.53
C LEU A 18 -5.92 5.17 -6.38
N PHE A 19 -4.70 5.10 -5.85
CA PHE A 19 -3.55 4.57 -6.57
C PHE A 19 -3.76 3.11 -6.92
N ASN A 20 -4.30 2.30 -6.01
CA ASN A 20 -4.45 0.87 -6.27
C ASN A 20 -5.63 0.55 -7.20
N THR A 21 -6.69 1.37 -7.25
CA THR A 21 -7.83 1.14 -8.16
C THR A 21 -7.67 1.85 -9.50
N ASN A 22 -7.07 3.04 -9.50
CA ASN A 22 -7.01 3.92 -10.67
C ASN A 22 -5.60 4.06 -11.22
N GLY A 23 -4.58 3.57 -10.54
CA GLY A 23 -3.17 3.73 -10.92
C GLY A 23 -2.56 5.05 -10.44
N ILE A 24 -1.28 5.00 -10.08
CA ILE A 24 -0.47 6.14 -9.64
C ILE A 24 -0.44 7.22 -10.73
N THR A 25 -0.10 6.88 -11.97
CA THR A 25 0.05 7.89 -13.04
C THR A 25 -1.25 8.64 -13.30
N ARG A 26 -2.40 7.94 -13.29
CA ARG A 26 -3.71 8.53 -13.60
C ARG A 26 -4.35 9.31 -12.44
N THR A 27 -3.89 9.09 -11.21
CA THR A 27 -4.44 9.79 -10.03
C THR A 27 -3.75 11.13 -9.82
N SER A 28 -4.46 12.24 -9.94
CA SER A 28 -3.92 13.59 -9.72
C SER A 28 -4.06 14.05 -8.26
N ILE A 29 -3.36 15.13 -7.89
CA ILE A 29 -3.59 15.81 -6.59
C ILE A 29 -5.03 16.31 -6.48
N GLN A 30 -5.67 16.70 -7.59
CA GLN A 30 -7.06 17.14 -7.57
C GLN A 30 -8.02 15.99 -7.25
N ASP A 31 -7.74 14.78 -7.73
CA ASP A 31 -8.52 13.58 -7.39
C ASP A 31 -8.41 13.28 -5.89
N ILE A 32 -7.19 13.37 -5.33
CA ILE A 32 -6.95 13.20 -3.90
C ILE A 32 -7.67 14.28 -3.08
N MET A 33 -7.60 15.55 -3.50
CA MET A 33 -8.35 16.64 -2.85
C MET A 33 -9.84 16.38 -2.83
N THR A 34 -10.39 15.93 -3.96
CA THR A 34 -11.81 15.65 -4.13
C THR A 34 -12.24 14.49 -3.23
N ALA A 35 -11.52 13.37 -3.27
CA ALA A 35 -11.84 12.19 -2.48
C ALA A 35 -11.62 12.38 -0.97
N THR A 36 -10.65 13.20 -0.57
CA THR A 36 -10.40 13.49 0.84
C THR A 36 -11.26 14.63 1.39
N GLU A 37 -11.93 15.39 0.53
CA GLU A 37 -12.62 16.65 0.87
C GLU A 37 -11.70 17.65 1.59
N LEU A 38 -10.42 17.66 1.24
CA LEU A 38 -9.42 18.55 1.84
C LEU A 38 -8.99 19.64 0.86
N PRO A 39 -8.83 20.89 1.33
CA PRO A 39 -8.28 21.95 0.50
C PRO A 39 -6.80 21.68 0.20
N LYS A 40 -6.33 22.20 -0.93
CA LYS A 40 -4.93 22.09 -1.40
C LYS A 40 -3.91 22.36 -0.28
N GLY A 41 -4.10 23.45 0.47
CA GLY A 41 -3.21 23.82 1.57
C GLY A 41 -3.09 22.78 2.70
N SER A 42 -4.13 21.97 2.94
CA SER A 42 -4.09 20.91 3.96
C SER A 42 -3.20 19.73 3.54
N ILE A 43 -3.21 19.39 2.25
CA ILE A 43 -2.36 18.35 1.66
C ILE A 43 -0.91 18.83 1.64
N TYR A 44 -0.65 20.01 1.06
CA TYR A 44 0.72 20.53 0.92
C TYR A 44 1.39 20.91 2.24
N ARG A 45 0.62 21.08 3.32
CA ARG A 45 1.16 21.20 4.68
C ARG A 45 1.82 19.90 5.19
N ARG A 46 1.48 18.74 4.61
CA ARG A 46 1.90 17.41 5.08
C ARG A 46 2.81 16.69 4.10
N PHE A 47 2.63 16.96 2.81
CA PHE A 47 3.38 16.34 1.73
C PHE A 47 3.83 17.42 0.77
N LYS A 48 5.11 17.43 0.41
CA LYS A 48 5.67 18.46 -0.49
C LYS A 48 5.20 18.28 -1.92
N ASN A 49 4.95 17.05 -2.32
CA ASN A 49 4.58 16.66 -3.68
C ASN A 49 3.77 15.35 -3.69
N LYS A 50 3.38 14.89 -4.87
CA LYS A 50 2.60 13.66 -5.03
C LYS A 50 3.45 12.43 -4.73
N GLU A 51 4.73 12.49 -5.05
CA GLU A 51 5.72 11.44 -4.86
C GLU A 51 5.84 11.04 -3.37
N GLU A 52 5.89 12.01 -2.45
CA GLU A 52 5.87 11.74 -1.00
C GLU A 52 4.56 11.05 -0.54
N ILE A 53 3.41 11.36 -1.18
CA ILE A 53 2.14 10.70 -0.88
C ILE A 53 2.17 9.26 -1.38
N VAL A 54 2.71 9.03 -2.58
CA VAL A 54 2.85 7.69 -3.17
C VAL A 54 3.71 6.79 -2.30
N LEU A 55 4.87 7.28 -1.83
CA LEU A 55 5.74 6.50 -0.95
C LEU A 55 5.04 6.18 0.39
N ALA A 56 4.37 7.17 1.00
CA ALA A 56 3.63 6.93 2.23
C ALA A 56 2.45 5.94 2.06
N ALA A 57 1.76 5.99 0.91
CA ALA A 57 0.72 5.03 0.56
C ALA A 57 1.29 3.63 0.31
N TYR A 58 2.47 3.52 -0.32
CA TYR A 58 3.17 2.26 -0.50
C TYR A 58 3.56 1.62 0.84
N ASP A 59 4.16 2.39 1.75
CA ASP A 59 4.52 1.93 3.10
C ASP A 59 3.27 1.40 3.84
N LYS A 60 2.18 2.18 3.81
CA LYS A 60 0.89 1.77 4.40
C LYS A 60 0.34 0.48 3.79
N SER A 61 0.50 0.32 2.47
CA SER A 61 0.07 -0.90 1.78
C SER A 61 0.84 -2.13 2.27
N GLY A 62 2.15 -1.97 2.51
CA GLY A 62 3.00 -2.98 3.12
C GLY A 62 2.51 -3.36 4.51
N GLU A 63 2.23 -2.39 5.38
CA GLU A 63 1.70 -2.63 6.72
C GLU A 63 0.40 -3.45 6.69
N ILE A 64 -0.54 -3.10 5.82
CA ILE A 64 -1.83 -3.80 5.68
C ILE A 64 -1.62 -5.23 5.18
N MET A 65 -0.83 -5.41 4.13
CA MET A 65 -0.54 -6.73 3.56
C MET A 65 0.15 -7.63 4.59
N TRP A 66 1.15 -7.11 5.30
CA TRP A 66 1.88 -7.85 6.31
C TRP A 66 1.03 -8.24 7.50
N SER A 67 0.20 -7.32 7.99
CA SER A 67 -0.79 -7.63 9.03
C SER A 67 -1.73 -8.76 8.60
N HIS A 68 -2.16 -8.76 7.34
CA HIS A 68 -3.05 -9.78 6.80
C HIS A 68 -2.37 -11.16 6.71
N PHE A 69 -1.14 -11.23 6.21
CA PHE A 69 -0.36 -12.48 6.20
C PHE A 69 -0.08 -13.00 7.61
N HIS A 70 0.35 -12.13 8.54
CA HIS A 70 0.60 -12.52 9.93
C HIS A 70 -0.65 -13.11 10.59
N LYS A 71 -1.80 -12.46 10.39
CA LYS A 71 -3.08 -12.94 10.92
C LYS A 71 -3.47 -14.32 10.35
N ALA A 72 -3.21 -14.56 9.06
CA ALA A 72 -3.47 -15.86 8.43
C ALA A 72 -2.59 -16.98 9.03
N MET A 73 -1.36 -16.64 9.44
CA MET A 73 -0.39 -17.58 10.02
C MET A 73 -0.54 -17.79 11.53
N GLU A 74 -1.11 -16.83 12.27
CA GLU A 74 -1.10 -16.75 13.74
C GLU A 74 -1.54 -18.07 14.43
N ASN A 75 -2.54 -18.74 13.88
CA ASN A 75 -3.12 -19.95 14.46
C ASN A 75 -2.65 -21.27 13.80
N LYS A 76 -1.61 -21.21 12.95
CA LYS A 76 -1.08 -22.38 12.24
C LYS A 76 0.06 -23.02 13.03
N LYS A 77 -0.01 -24.35 13.19
CA LYS A 77 0.92 -25.12 14.06
C LYS A 77 2.20 -25.53 13.33
N THR A 78 2.10 -25.93 12.07
CA THR A 78 3.25 -26.42 11.30
C THR A 78 3.76 -25.36 10.32
N ALA A 79 5.02 -25.49 9.90
CA ALA A 79 5.59 -24.63 8.86
C ALA A 79 4.81 -24.74 7.54
N ILE A 80 4.42 -25.97 7.17
CA ILE A 80 3.61 -26.21 5.97
C ILE A 80 2.27 -25.49 6.05
N ASP A 81 1.58 -25.55 7.19
CA ASP A 81 0.31 -24.85 7.38
C ASP A 81 0.44 -23.33 7.27
N LYS A 82 1.57 -22.76 7.73
CA LYS A 82 1.87 -21.34 7.61
C LYS A 82 2.11 -20.94 6.15
N ILE A 83 2.90 -21.72 5.43
CA ILE A 83 3.14 -21.51 3.99
C ILE A 83 1.82 -21.60 3.22
N LEU A 84 1.01 -22.62 3.47
CA LEU A 84 -0.32 -22.76 2.86
C LEU A 84 -1.23 -21.57 3.19
N ALA A 85 -1.18 -21.04 4.42
CA ALA A 85 -1.98 -19.87 4.79
C ALA A 85 -1.63 -18.63 3.97
N ILE A 86 -0.36 -18.41 3.62
CA ILE A 86 0.07 -17.32 2.74
C ILE A 86 -0.55 -17.50 1.35
N PHE A 87 -0.51 -18.71 0.78
CA PHE A 87 -1.13 -18.98 -0.52
C PHE A 87 -2.64 -18.78 -0.52
N LEU A 88 -3.32 -19.11 0.59
CA LEU A 88 -4.76 -18.87 0.74
C LEU A 88 -5.10 -17.38 0.74
N VAL A 89 -4.24 -16.52 1.30
CA VAL A 89 -4.43 -15.06 1.20
C VAL A 89 -4.39 -14.60 -0.26
N TYR A 90 -3.41 -15.10 -1.05
CA TYR A 90 -3.34 -14.79 -2.47
C TYR A 90 -4.53 -15.35 -3.26
N GLN A 91 -4.99 -16.56 -2.93
CA GLN A 91 -6.13 -17.20 -3.58
C GLN A 91 -7.44 -16.43 -3.32
N ASP A 92 -7.65 -15.97 -2.09
CA ASP A 92 -8.88 -15.27 -1.70
C ASP A 92 -8.89 -13.80 -2.12
N ALA A 93 -7.75 -13.23 -2.54
CA ALA A 93 -7.66 -11.83 -2.95
C ALA A 93 -8.61 -11.45 -4.09
N ALA A 94 -9.08 -12.41 -4.89
CA ALA A 94 -10.10 -12.17 -5.91
C ALA A 94 -11.49 -11.84 -5.32
N ASN A 95 -11.80 -12.36 -4.13
CA ASN A 95 -13.10 -12.19 -3.48
C ASN A 95 -13.01 -11.21 -2.29
N ASN A 96 -11.96 -11.31 -1.48
CA ASN A 96 -11.75 -10.51 -0.27
C ASN A 96 -10.35 -9.88 -0.27
N PRO A 97 -10.04 -8.95 -1.19
CA PRO A 97 -8.73 -8.32 -1.21
C PRO A 97 -8.51 -7.48 0.06
N PRO A 98 -7.31 -7.53 0.68
CA PRO A 98 -6.98 -6.65 1.81
C PRO A 98 -7.09 -5.16 1.46
N ILE A 99 -6.82 -4.83 0.18
CA ILE A 99 -6.91 -3.48 -0.39
C ILE A 99 -7.58 -3.59 -1.77
N ALA A 100 -8.59 -2.77 -2.04
CA ALA A 100 -9.27 -2.75 -3.33
C ALA A 100 -8.30 -2.41 -4.48
N GLY A 101 -8.49 -3.02 -5.66
CA GLY A 101 -7.66 -2.78 -6.85
C GLY A 101 -6.54 -3.80 -7.11
N GLY A 102 -6.48 -4.89 -6.33
CA GLY A 102 -5.50 -5.96 -6.49
C GLY A 102 -4.28 -5.78 -5.59
N CYS A 103 -3.16 -6.44 -5.92
CA CYS A 103 -1.97 -6.43 -5.09
C CYS A 103 -1.23 -5.09 -5.20
N PRO A 104 -1.14 -4.28 -4.13
CA PRO A 104 -0.51 -2.96 -4.18
C PRO A 104 1.00 -3.03 -4.38
N LEU A 105 1.66 -4.10 -3.90
CA LEU A 105 3.09 -4.31 -4.09
C LEU A 105 3.41 -4.57 -5.57
N LEU A 106 2.61 -5.43 -6.22
CA LEU A 106 2.73 -5.72 -7.66
C LEU A 106 2.43 -4.48 -8.50
N ASN A 107 1.30 -3.82 -8.24
CA ASN A 107 0.88 -2.64 -9.00
C ASN A 107 1.94 -1.53 -8.92
N SER A 108 2.52 -1.30 -7.73
CA SER A 108 3.59 -0.31 -7.52
C SER A 108 4.90 -0.70 -8.21
N ALA A 109 5.25 -1.99 -8.23
CA ALA A 109 6.43 -2.47 -8.98
C ALA A 109 6.29 -2.22 -10.49
N ILE A 110 5.11 -2.46 -11.05
CA ILE A 110 4.84 -2.22 -12.46
C ILE A 110 4.84 -0.72 -12.78
N GLU A 111 4.12 0.09 -12.01
CA GLU A 111 3.98 1.54 -12.29
C GLU A 111 5.24 2.34 -12.03
N SER A 112 6.16 1.86 -11.18
CA SER A 112 7.42 2.56 -10.91
C SER A 112 8.50 2.33 -11.96
N THR A 113 8.38 1.27 -12.76
CA THR A 113 9.43 0.81 -13.68
C THR A 113 9.82 1.90 -14.67
N GLY A 114 11.06 2.39 -14.58
CA GLY A 114 11.63 3.38 -15.50
C GLY A 114 11.09 4.81 -15.35
N VAL A 115 10.20 5.08 -14.38
CA VAL A 115 9.56 6.39 -14.20
C VAL A 115 9.60 6.92 -12.78
N PHE A 116 9.77 6.06 -11.77
CA PHE A 116 9.84 6.46 -10.36
C PHE A 116 10.86 5.60 -9.57
N PRO A 117 12.16 5.95 -9.65
CA PRO A 117 13.25 5.13 -9.10
C PRO A 117 13.15 4.83 -7.59
N GLU A 118 12.68 5.79 -6.80
CA GLU A 118 12.51 5.64 -5.35
C GLU A 118 11.43 4.60 -5.03
N LEU A 119 10.29 4.66 -5.72
CA LEU A 119 9.23 3.66 -5.57
C LEU A 119 9.68 2.29 -6.09
N GLN A 120 10.44 2.24 -7.18
CA GLN A 120 10.98 0.99 -7.72
C GLN A 120 11.94 0.31 -6.73
N THR A 121 12.78 1.10 -6.05
CA THR A 121 13.67 0.62 -5.00
C THR A 121 12.88 0.10 -3.80
N ALA A 122 11.83 0.83 -3.38
CA ALA A 122 10.95 0.41 -2.31
C ALA A 122 10.16 -0.87 -2.65
N ALA A 123 9.72 -1.01 -3.91
CA ALA A 123 9.06 -2.20 -4.45
C ALA A 123 9.98 -3.42 -4.43
N ALA A 124 11.21 -3.26 -4.92
CA ALA A 124 12.21 -4.33 -4.90
C ALA A 124 12.53 -4.77 -3.46
N LYS A 125 12.72 -3.81 -2.54
CA LYS A 125 12.92 -4.13 -1.13
C LYS A 125 11.73 -4.87 -0.53
N GLY A 126 10.50 -4.44 -0.83
CA GLY A 126 9.29 -5.12 -0.34
C GLY A 126 9.18 -6.56 -0.84
N TYR A 127 9.63 -6.83 -2.06
CA TYR A 127 9.75 -8.19 -2.59
C TYR A 127 10.80 -9.01 -1.83
N ASP A 128 12.00 -8.47 -1.61
CA ASP A 128 13.06 -9.15 -0.85
C ASP A 128 12.60 -9.49 0.57
N ASP A 129 11.96 -8.54 1.26
CA ASP A 129 11.38 -8.76 2.58
C ASP A 129 10.33 -9.87 2.54
N THR A 130 9.58 -9.98 1.43
CA THR A 130 8.58 -11.03 1.23
C THR A 130 9.20 -12.42 1.11
N VAL A 131 10.28 -12.53 0.34
CA VAL A 131 10.98 -13.80 0.13
C VAL A 131 11.71 -14.24 1.41
N MET A 132 12.32 -13.31 2.13
CA MET A 132 13.09 -13.60 3.35
C MET A 132 12.21 -13.97 4.56
N LEU A 133 10.90 -13.71 4.49
CA LEU A 133 9.92 -14.08 5.51
C LEU A 133 9.32 -15.50 5.31
N MET A 134 9.57 -16.14 4.16
CA MET A 134 9.25 -17.55 3.90
C MET A 134 10.42 -18.46 4.30
#